data_AF-A0A9P8FF45-F1
#
_entry.id   AF-A0A9P8FF45-F1
#
_cell.length_a   1.000
_cell.length_b   1.000
_cell.length_c   1.000
_cell.angle_alpha   90.00
_cell.angle_beta   90.00
_cell.angle_gamma   90.00
#
_symmetry.space_group_name_H-M   'P 1'
#
loop_
_entity.id
_entity.type
_entity.pdbx_description
1 polymer ?
#
loop_
_entity_poly.entity_id
_entity_poly.type
_entity_poly.pdbx_seq_one_letter_code
_entity_poly.pdbx_strand_id
1 'polypeptide(L)'
;MDLPVELRLRIYKIVFKPGKYQELSSRHASDVVEPALLFTNRQIRKEATPIFYSTSCFRFELPEFNNQRKYTDFLEGDDRVWLTHMDKLKKLRRLRHVCFRLCDNVDMHDVHVELESCSVDNWLLSSDDMPLKYLCQTPKQWTVLQWCEHIANTAHQMLLPFRMLRILKRVDLCIQLANKAVKHFRTSCVTKSDKLVTRISGLLYLAQAAWFVLDARSQWVDAMDYEGESDLDEDEIMSLRHDEESEIIW
;
A
#
# COMPACT_ATOMS: atom_id res chain seq x y z
N MET A 1 6.03 8.29 37.13
CA MET A 1 5.95 9.55 36.37
C MET A 1 4.64 10.20 36.78
N ASP A 2 4.71 11.30 37.51
CA ASP A 2 3.59 11.78 38.34
C ASP A 2 2.62 12.69 37.57
N LEU A 3 2.73 12.70 36.24
CA LEU A 3 1.77 13.35 35.37
C LEU A 3 0.44 12.56 35.33
N PRO A 4 -0.72 13.25 35.37
CA PRO A 4 -2.01 12.67 35.03
C PRO A 4 -1.98 11.93 33.69
N VAL A 5 -2.76 10.85 33.59
CA VAL A 5 -2.75 9.97 32.41
C VAL A 5 -3.14 10.72 31.14
N GLU A 6 -4.04 11.68 31.23
CA GLU A 6 -4.51 12.51 30.12
C GLU A 6 -3.37 13.33 29.50
N LEU A 7 -2.52 13.91 30.35
CA LEU A 7 -1.36 14.68 29.92
C LEU A 7 -0.31 13.77 29.30
N ARG A 8 -0.07 12.58 29.87
CA ARG A 8 0.84 11.59 29.28
C ARG A 8 0.39 11.16 27.89
N LEU A 9 -0.89 10.83 27.72
CA LEU A 9 -1.45 10.44 26.41
C LEU A 9 -1.35 11.57 25.38
N ARG A 10 -1.55 12.83 25.79
CA ARG A 10 -1.38 14.00 24.91
C ARG A 10 0.08 14.17 24.49
N ILE A 11 1.02 13.99 25.41
CA ILE A 11 2.46 14.01 25.10
C ILE A 11 2.80 12.90 24.10
N TYR A 12 2.33 11.67 24.31
CA TYR A 12 2.61 10.57 23.38
C TYR A 12 2.09 10.85 21.97
N LYS A 13 0.90 11.44 21.82
CA LYS A 13 0.35 11.84 20.51
C LYS A 13 1.19 12.92 19.81
N ILE A 14 1.80 13.83 20.58
CA ILE A 14 2.70 14.87 20.04
C ILE A 14 4.03 14.25 19.61
N VAL A 15 4.57 13.34 20.42
CA VAL A 15 5.85 12.65 20.15
C VAL A 15 5.74 11.73 18.94
N PHE A 16 4.69 10.92 18.86
CA PHE A 16 4.40 10.07 17.71
C PHE A 16 3.63 10.87 16.67
N LYS A 17 4.33 11.83 16.04
CA LYS A 17 3.78 12.64 14.95
C LYS A 17 3.16 11.72 13.88
N PRO A 18 1.88 11.93 13.50
CA PRO A 18 1.28 11.19 12.40
C PRO A 18 2.04 11.47 11.10
N GLY A 19 2.14 10.45 10.25
CA GLY A 19 2.77 10.58 8.92
C GLY A 19 4.29 10.41 8.88
N LYS A 20 4.98 10.15 10.01
CA LYS A 20 6.35 9.61 9.94
C LYS A 20 6.29 8.15 9.49
N TYR A 21 6.88 7.88 8.33
CA TYR A 21 7.05 6.52 7.82
C TYR A 21 8.04 5.76 8.69
N GLN A 22 7.67 4.54 9.03
CA GLN A 22 8.60 3.52 9.48
C GLN A 22 8.87 2.64 8.26
N GLU A 23 10.06 2.76 7.69
CA GLU A 23 10.47 1.93 6.57
C GLU A 23 10.74 0.50 7.03
N LEU A 24 10.04 -0.45 6.43
CA LEU A 24 10.33 -1.87 6.51
C LEU A 24 11.00 -2.23 5.20
N SER A 25 12.28 -1.92 5.04
CA SER A 25 13.01 -2.35 3.85
C SER A 25 13.70 -3.68 4.16
N SER A 26 13.41 -4.70 3.35
CA SER A 26 14.10 -5.99 3.37
C SER A 26 15.61 -5.86 3.10
N ARG A 27 16.01 -4.85 2.31
CA ARG A 27 17.42 -4.57 1.97
C ARG A 27 18.23 -4.05 3.16
N HIS A 28 17.55 -3.61 4.22
CA HIS A 28 18.16 -3.13 5.45
C HIS A 28 17.53 -3.87 6.62
N ALA A 29 17.96 -5.11 6.83
CA ALA A 29 17.61 -5.94 7.98
C ALA A 29 18.08 -5.30 9.31
N SER A 30 17.40 -4.24 9.76
CA SER A 30 17.40 -3.62 11.09
C SER A 30 16.84 -2.20 10.91
N ASP A 31 15.75 -1.73 11.48
CA ASP A 31 14.83 -2.22 12.49
C ASP A 31 13.57 -1.38 12.25
N VAL A 32 12.37 -1.87 12.53
CA VAL A 32 11.42 -0.91 13.11
C VAL A 32 12.00 -0.51 14.43
N VAL A 33 12.65 0.64 14.40
CA VAL A 33 13.15 1.28 15.59
C VAL A 33 11.92 1.74 16.34
N GLU A 34 11.41 0.83 17.18
CA GLU A 34 10.47 1.20 18.22
C GLU A 34 11.10 2.39 18.94
N PRO A 35 10.38 3.51 19.07
CA PRO A 35 10.98 4.71 19.62
C PRO A 35 11.48 4.42 21.03
N ALA A 36 12.65 4.98 21.39
CA ALA A 36 13.30 4.77 22.69
C ALA A 36 12.32 4.90 23.88
N LEU A 37 11.31 5.78 23.73
CA LEU A 37 10.20 5.95 24.66
C LEU A 37 9.50 4.64 25.05
N LEU A 38 9.29 3.70 24.12
CA LEU A 38 8.65 2.41 24.39
C LEU A 38 9.51 1.47 25.26
N PHE A 39 10.82 1.73 25.34
CA PHE A 39 11.75 0.93 26.14
C PHE A 39 11.95 1.45 27.57
N THR A 40 11.55 2.70 27.86
CA THR A 40 11.82 3.38 29.14
C THR A 40 11.24 2.69 30.38
N ASN A 41 9.92 2.52 30.49
CA ASN A 41 9.24 1.93 31.64
C ASN A 41 7.99 1.17 31.20
N ARG A 42 7.59 0.14 31.97
CA ARG A 42 6.39 -0.67 31.76
C ARG A 42 5.10 0.16 31.60
N GLN A 43 4.93 1.22 32.38
CA GLN A 43 3.76 2.10 32.29
C GLN A 43 3.72 2.83 30.95
N ILE A 44 4.81 3.54 30.62
CA ILE A 44 4.95 4.28 29.37
C ILE A 44 4.75 3.33 28.20
N ARG A 45 5.40 2.16 28.19
CA ARG A 45 5.22 1.14 27.16
C ARG A 45 3.75 0.74 26.97
N LYS A 46 3.03 0.43 28.06
CA LYS A 46 1.61 0.04 27.98
C LYS A 46 0.72 1.13 27.38
N GLU A 47 0.97 2.40 27.74
CA GLU A 47 0.15 3.54 27.30
C GLU A 47 0.54 4.04 25.88
N ALA A 48 1.84 4.06 25.58
CA ALA A 48 2.41 4.63 24.36
C ALA A 48 2.40 3.66 23.17
N THR A 49 2.58 2.35 23.41
CA THR A 49 2.61 1.35 22.33
C THR A 49 1.34 1.38 21.45
N PRO A 50 0.11 1.40 21.99
CA PRO A 50 -1.09 1.50 21.17
C PRO A 50 -1.13 2.76 20.30
N ILE A 51 -0.70 3.90 20.84
CA ILE A 51 -0.68 5.16 20.10
C ILE A 51 0.31 5.06 18.94
N PHE A 52 1.54 4.62 19.21
CA PHE A 52 2.58 4.46 18.20
C PHE A 52 2.10 3.61 17.01
N TYR A 53 1.56 2.41 17.26
CA TYR A 53 1.10 1.53 16.18
C TYR A 53 -0.15 2.05 15.45
N SER A 54 -0.96 2.88 16.11
CA SER A 54 -2.14 3.50 15.51
C SER A 54 -1.85 4.76 14.70
N THR A 55 -0.75 5.47 14.97
CA THR A 55 -0.41 6.74 14.29
C THR A 55 0.74 6.61 13.30
N SER A 56 1.59 5.60 13.45
CA SER A 56 2.70 5.35 12.53
C SER A 56 2.19 4.69 11.25
N CYS A 57 2.80 5.06 10.13
CA CYS A 57 2.58 4.39 8.86
C CYS A 57 3.73 3.42 8.61
N PHE A 58 3.42 2.15 8.43
CA PHE A 58 4.40 1.09 8.18
C PHE A 58 4.45 0.82 6.68
N ARG A 59 5.62 1.04 6.07
CA ARG A 59 5.81 0.89 4.63
C ARG A 59 6.39 -0.49 4.32
N PHE A 60 5.75 -1.24 3.43
CA PHE A 60 6.17 -2.54 2.92
C PHE A 60 6.59 -2.41 1.46
N GLU A 61 7.70 -3.05 1.07
CA GLU A 61 8.12 -3.12 -0.33
C GLU A 61 7.42 -4.30 -1.03
N LEU A 62 6.84 -4.03 -2.19
CA LEU A 62 6.25 -5.04 -3.07
C LEU A 62 7.33 -5.53 -4.07
N PRO A 63 7.23 -6.79 -4.53
CA PRO A 63 8.16 -7.31 -5.53
C PRO A 63 8.11 -6.50 -6.84
N GLU A 64 9.28 -6.25 -7.43
CA GLU A 64 9.45 -5.54 -8.71
C GLU A 64 8.77 -6.28 -9.89
N PHE A 65 8.30 -5.55 -10.90
CA PHE A 65 7.64 -6.07 -12.10
C PHE A 65 8.50 -6.99 -12.97
N ASN A 66 9.83 -6.87 -12.88
CA ASN A 66 10.74 -7.28 -13.95
C ASN A 66 10.95 -8.78 -14.11
N ASN A 67 10.30 -9.62 -13.33
CA ASN A 67 10.40 -11.07 -13.46
C ASN A 67 9.01 -11.65 -13.25
N GLN A 68 8.70 -12.79 -13.86
CA GLN A 68 7.50 -13.63 -13.71
C GLN A 68 7.17 -14.07 -12.26
N ARG A 69 7.67 -13.35 -11.26
CA ARG A 69 7.44 -13.53 -9.84
C ARG A 69 6.02 -13.09 -9.52
N LYS A 70 5.24 -14.07 -9.10
CA LYS A 70 3.89 -13.89 -8.63
C LYS A 70 3.92 -13.05 -7.35
N TYR A 71 2.87 -12.28 -7.09
CA TYR A 71 2.67 -11.54 -5.83
C TYR A 71 2.78 -12.44 -4.58
N THR A 72 2.67 -13.76 -4.74
CA THR A 72 2.93 -14.78 -3.71
C THR A 72 4.32 -14.66 -3.09
N ASP A 73 5.29 -14.15 -3.83
CA ASP A 73 6.69 -14.02 -3.42
C ASP A 73 6.88 -12.90 -2.38
N PHE A 74 5.88 -12.03 -2.17
CA PHE A 74 5.84 -11.03 -1.09
C PHE A 74 6.05 -11.66 0.31
N LEU A 75 5.74 -12.96 0.47
CA LEU A 75 5.95 -13.69 1.72
C LEU A 75 7.21 -14.56 1.77
N GLU A 76 7.92 -14.71 0.67
CA GLU A 76 9.10 -15.56 0.66
C GLU A 76 10.37 -14.79 1.10
N GLY A 77 10.27 -13.46 1.19
CA GLY A 77 11.35 -12.57 1.64
C GLY A 77 11.35 -12.23 3.14
N ASP A 78 12.32 -11.37 3.51
CA ASP A 78 12.59 -10.96 4.90
C ASP A 78 11.44 -10.22 5.59
N ASP A 79 10.50 -9.64 4.83
CA ASP A 79 9.30 -8.97 5.37
C ASP A 79 8.41 -9.92 6.18
N ARG A 80 8.44 -11.23 5.86
CA ARG A 80 7.75 -12.25 6.64
C ARG A 80 8.32 -12.39 8.05
N VAL A 81 9.62 -12.19 8.24
CA VAL A 81 10.25 -12.26 9.58
C VAL A 81 9.67 -11.17 10.47
N TRP A 82 9.51 -9.96 9.92
CA TRP A 82 9.01 -8.82 10.69
C TRP A 82 7.51 -8.91 10.95
N LEU A 83 6.72 -9.30 9.95
CA LEU A 83 5.29 -9.58 10.11
C LEU A 83 5.05 -10.68 11.17
N THR A 84 5.86 -11.73 11.14
CA THR A 84 5.82 -12.80 12.14
C THR A 84 6.17 -12.28 13.54
N HIS A 85 7.17 -11.40 13.65
CA HIS A 85 7.54 -10.78 14.93
C HIS A 85 6.42 -9.88 15.49
N MET A 86 5.83 -9.03 14.65
CA MET A 86 4.68 -8.21 15.03
C MET A 86 3.47 -9.04 15.47
N ASP A 87 3.18 -10.12 14.76
CA ASP A 87 2.05 -11.00 15.06
C ASP A 87 2.25 -11.71 16.40
N LYS A 88 3.45 -12.26 16.64
CA LYS A 88 3.84 -12.84 17.93
C LYS A 88 3.61 -11.87 19.09
N LEU A 89 3.90 -10.58 18.89
CA LEU A 89 3.71 -9.52 19.89
C LEU A 89 2.29 -8.94 19.91
N LYS A 90 1.36 -9.46 19.09
CA LYS A 90 -0.02 -8.98 18.93
C LYS A 90 -0.09 -7.49 18.55
N LYS A 91 0.96 -6.96 17.91
CA LYS A 91 1.08 -5.57 17.49
C LYS A 91 0.31 -5.30 16.19
N LEU A 92 0.19 -6.30 15.32
CA LEU A 92 -0.58 -6.19 14.06
C LEU A 92 -2.01 -5.70 14.28
N ARG A 93 -2.66 -6.13 15.36
CA ARG A 93 -4.03 -5.74 15.72
C ARG A 93 -4.22 -4.26 16.03
N ARG A 94 -3.11 -3.52 16.16
CA ARG A 94 -3.07 -2.08 16.48
C ARG A 94 -2.66 -1.23 15.30
N LEU A 95 -2.27 -1.85 14.18
CA LEU A 95 -1.99 -1.14 12.96
C LEU A 95 -3.26 -0.47 12.46
N ARG A 96 -3.12 0.79 12.06
CA ARG A 96 -4.18 1.55 11.41
C ARG A 96 -3.79 2.00 10.01
N HIS A 97 -2.52 2.34 9.81
CA HIS A 97 -2.00 2.84 8.55
C HIS A 97 -0.87 1.95 8.05
N VAL A 98 -0.99 1.50 6.82
CA VAL A 98 0.08 0.80 6.10
C VAL A 98 0.34 1.51 4.78
N CYS A 99 1.55 1.39 4.27
CA CYS A 99 1.94 1.89 2.97
C CYS A 99 2.55 0.72 2.22
N PHE A 100 2.22 0.58 0.95
CA PHE A 100 2.88 -0.36 0.06
C PHE A 100 3.63 0.45 -0.98
N ARG A 101 4.87 0.05 -1.22
CA ARG A 101 5.78 0.67 -2.18
C ARG A 101 6.05 -0.32 -3.30
N LEU A 102 5.93 0.14 -4.52
CA LEU A 102 6.36 -0.60 -5.70
C LEU A 102 7.47 0.19 -6.38
N CYS A 103 8.63 -0.44 -6.54
CA CYS A 103 9.74 0.13 -7.28
C CYS A 103 9.69 -0.44 -8.70
N ASP A 104 9.65 0.43 -9.71
CA ASP A 104 9.92 0.04 -11.10
C ASP A 104 11.29 0.59 -11.53
N ASN A 105 11.62 0.45 -12.82
CA ASN A 105 12.93 0.89 -13.33
C ASN A 105 13.12 2.41 -13.31
N VAL A 106 12.05 3.18 -13.12
CA VAL A 106 12.00 4.62 -13.35
C VAL A 106 11.69 5.37 -12.05
N ASP A 107 10.78 4.84 -11.23
CA ASP A 107 10.27 5.53 -10.04
C ASP A 107 9.83 4.60 -8.89
N MET A 108 9.47 5.22 -7.77
CA MET A 108 8.88 4.57 -6.60
C MET A 108 7.44 5.03 -6.41
N HIS A 109 6.52 4.08 -6.50
CA HIS A 109 5.09 4.34 -6.31
C HIS A 109 4.64 3.89 -4.93
N ASP A 110 4.16 4.83 -4.12
CA ASP A 110 3.59 4.55 -2.81
C ASP A 110 2.05 4.61 -2.86
N VAL A 111 1.38 3.63 -2.24
CA VAL A 111 -0.04 3.68 -1.90
C VAL A 111 -0.24 3.57 -0.40
N HIS A 112 -0.99 4.51 0.18
CA HIS A 112 -1.31 4.53 1.60
C HIS A 112 -2.72 3.98 1.85
N VAL A 113 -2.79 3.05 2.78
CA VAL A 113 -4.00 2.32 3.13
C VAL A 113 -4.35 2.59 4.59
N GLU A 114 -5.54 3.13 4.83
CA GLU A 114 -6.16 3.14 6.15
C GLU A 114 -6.96 1.85 6.34
N LEU A 115 -6.55 1.04 7.30
CA LEU A 115 -7.13 -0.28 7.55
C LEU A 115 -8.57 -0.20 8.08
N GLU A 116 -8.98 0.90 8.70
CA GLU A 116 -10.32 1.05 9.28
C GLU A 116 -11.40 1.28 8.20
N SER A 117 -11.12 2.14 7.22
CA SER A 117 -12.03 2.43 6.10
C SER A 117 -11.92 1.40 4.98
N CYS A 118 -10.71 0.85 4.79
CA CYS A 118 -10.32 -0.21 3.86
C CYS A 118 -11.17 -0.27 2.58
N SER A 119 -11.31 0.87 1.91
CA SER A 119 -11.98 1.01 0.61
C SER A 119 -10.93 1.48 -0.38
N VAL A 120 -10.76 0.77 -1.50
CA VAL A 120 -9.74 1.09 -2.50
C VAL A 120 -9.84 2.54 -2.94
N ASP A 121 -11.07 3.02 -3.16
CA ASP A 121 -11.39 4.40 -3.56
C ASP A 121 -10.80 5.48 -2.66
N ASN A 122 -10.57 5.18 -1.37
CA ASN A 122 -10.07 6.11 -0.37
C ASN A 122 -8.56 5.99 -0.13
N TRP A 123 -7.89 5.05 -0.79
CA TRP A 123 -6.44 4.89 -0.65
C TRP A 123 -5.73 6.08 -1.27
N LEU A 124 -4.64 6.52 -0.65
CA LEU A 124 -3.94 7.71 -1.10
C LEU A 124 -2.74 7.33 -1.95
N LEU A 125 -2.67 7.91 -3.14
CA LEU A 125 -1.54 7.87 -4.05
C LEU A 125 -0.82 9.22 -3.97
N SER A 126 0.51 9.21 -3.98
CA SER A 126 1.28 10.46 -4.18
C SER A 126 0.98 10.99 -5.58
N SER A 127 0.60 12.25 -5.81
CA SER A 127 0.29 12.74 -7.16
C SER A 127 1.54 13.20 -7.95
N ASP A 128 2.73 12.81 -7.49
CA ASP A 128 3.96 13.10 -8.22
C ASP A 128 4.01 12.19 -9.46
N ASP A 129 3.23 12.55 -10.49
CA ASP A 129 3.36 12.04 -11.85
C ASP A 129 4.47 12.83 -12.60
N MET A 130 5.40 13.44 -11.86
CA MET A 130 6.46 14.29 -12.42
C MET A 130 7.82 13.88 -11.85
N PRO A 131 8.80 13.58 -12.72
CA PRO A 131 10.10 13.05 -12.31
C PRO A 131 10.84 14.04 -11.42
N LEU A 132 10.97 13.71 -10.12
CA LEU A 132 11.93 14.09 -9.05
C LEU A 132 12.56 15.51 -9.01
N LYS A 133 12.22 16.45 -9.90
CA LYS A 133 12.93 17.73 -10.08
C LYS A 133 12.47 18.85 -9.16
N TYR A 134 11.42 18.66 -8.37
CA TYR A 134 10.84 19.71 -7.54
C TYR A 134 10.57 19.26 -6.10
N LEU A 135 11.64 18.97 -5.35
CA LEU A 135 11.64 18.54 -3.93
C LEU A 135 11.11 19.58 -2.90
N CYS A 136 10.46 20.66 -3.34
CA CYS A 136 10.09 21.78 -2.47
C CYS A 136 8.58 21.90 -2.19
N GLN A 137 7.74 21.08 -2.83
CA GLN A 137 6.29 21.09 -2.60
C GLN A 137 5.89 19.80 -1.92
N THR A 138 5.01 19.89 -0.92
CA THR A 138 4.36 18.69 -0.38
C THR A 138 3.62 18.01 -1.53
N PRO A 139 3.92 16.75 -1.86
CA PRO A 139 3.24 16.03 -2.92
C PRO A 139 1.74 16.15 -2.69
N LYS A 140 1.01 16.62 -3.70
CA LYS A 140 -0.44 16.60 -3.64
C LYS A 140 -0.82 15.11 -3.56
N GLN A 141 -1.72 14.72 -2.66
CA GLN A 141 -2.16 13.33 -2.56
C GLN A 141 -3.54 13.21 -3.21
N TRP A 142 -3.73 12.18 -4.02
CA TRP A 142 -5.03 11.85 -4.61
C TRP A 142 -5.56 10.58 -3.99
N THR A 143 -6.87 10.51 -3.80
CA THR A 143 -7.48 9.21 -3.57
C THR A 143 -7.45 8.39 -4.87
N VAL A 144 -7.51 7.06 -4.79
CA VAL A 144 -7.60 6.21 -6.01
C VAL A 144 -8.80 6.61 -6.86
N LEU A 145 -9.93 6.96 -6.25
CA LEU A 145 -11.10 7.47 -6.98
C LEU A 145 -10.78 8.76 -7.75
N GLN A 146 -10.16 9.74 -7.08
CA GLN A 146 -9.77 11.01 -7.71
C GLN A 146 -8.75 10.80 -8.84
N TRP A 147 -7.83 9.85 -8.65
CA TRP A 147 -6.87 9.46 -9.68
C TRP A 147 -7.57 8.82 -10.89
N CYS A 148 -8.49 7.87 -10.67
CA CYS A 148 -9.30 7.26 -11.72
C CYS A 148 -10.12 8.29 -12.51
N GLU A 149 -10.73 9.26 -11.81
CA GLU A 149 -11.44 10.37 -12.47
C GLU A 149 -10.49 11.25 -13.30
N HIS A 150 -9.29 11.53 -12.76
CA HIS A 150 -8.29 12.32 -13.46
C HIS A 150 -7.80 11.65 -14.75
N ILE A 151 -7.42 10.37 -14.69
CA ILE A 151 -6.95 9.64 -15.88
C ILE A 151 -8.07 9.50 -16.91
N ALA A 152 -9.31 9.27 -16.48
CA ALA A 152 -10.45 9.21 -17.38
C ALA A 152 -10.62 10.53 -18.11
N ASN A 153 -10.65 11.66 -17.39
CA ASN A 153 -10.76 12.99 -18.00
C ASN A 153 -9.60 13.30 -18.95
N THR A 154 -8.38 12.92 -18.58
CA THR A 154 -7.18 13.14 -19.40
C THR A 154 -7.23 12.32 -20.69
N ALA A 155 -7.58 11.04 -20.60
CA ALA A 155 -7.74 10.16 -21.75
C ALA A 155 -8.81 10.66 -22.74
N HIS A 156 -9.91 11.26 -22.26
CA HIS A 156 -10.93 11.85 -23.14
C HIS A 156 -10.43 13.09 -23.90
N GLN A 157 -9.45 13.82 -23.36
CA GLN A 157 -8.89 15.02 -23.99
C GLN A 157 -7.81 14.70 -25.04
N MET A 158 -7.23 13.50 -24.97
CA MET A 158 -6.12 13.11 -25.86
C MET A 158 -6.60 12.56 -27.21
N LEU A 159 -5.84 12.89 -28.27
CA LEU A 159 -6.10 12.48 -29.66
C LEU A 159 -5.65 11.04 -30.00
N LEU A 160 -5.37 10.19 -29.00
CA LEU A 160 -4.96 8.79 -29.15
C LEU A 160 -5.96 7.84 -28.46
N PRO A 161 -7.21 7.73 -28.96
CA PRO A 161 -8.29 7.10 -28.21
C PRO A 161 -8.05 5.61 -28.00
N PHE A 162 -7.48 4.90 -28.98
CA PHE A 162 -7.42 3.43 -28.91
C PHE A 162 -6.45 2.92 -27.84
N ARG A 163 -5.22 3.47 -27.77
CA ARG A 163 -4.24 3.11 -26.73
C ARG A 163 -4.74 3.50 -25.35
N MET A 164 -5.29 4.71 -25.21
CA MET A 164 -5.84 5.20 -23.93
C MET A 164 -7.04 4.37 -23.46
N LEU A 165 -7.94 3.96 -24.36
CA LEU A 165 -9.04 3.05 -24.02
C LEU A 165 -8.56 1.68 -23.54
N ARG A 166 -7.48 1.15 -24.12
CA ARG A 166 -6.87 -0.12 -23.67
C ARG A 166 -6.31 0.02 -22.25
N ILE A 167 -5.61 1.12 -21.97
CA ILE A 167 -5.07 1.40 -20.64
C ILE A 167 -6.19 1.61 -19.63
N LEU A 168 -7.21 2.40 -19.95
CA LEU A 168 -8.36 2.62 -19.06
C LEU A 168 -9.08 1.30 -18.72
N LYS A 169 -9.24 0.39 -19.69
CA LYS A 169 -9.79 -0.95 -19.44
C LYS A 169 -8.92 -1.77 -18.49
N ARG A 170 -7.59 -1.67 -18.63
CA ARG A 170 -6.65 -2.36 -17.74
C ARG A 170 -6.68 -1.77 -16.34
N VAL A 171 -6.72 -0.44 -16.21
CA VAL A 171 -6.87 0.24 -14.92
C VAL A 171 -8.17 -0.21 -14.24
N ASP A 172 -9.30 -0.19 -14.94
CA ASP A 172 -10.58 -0.63 -14.39
C ASP A 172 -10.52 -2.09 -13.91
N LEU A 173 -9.93 -2.99 -14.70
CA LEU A 173 -9.70 -4.38 -14.30
C LEU A 173 -8.87 -4.46 -13.01
N CYS A 174 -7.72 -3.77 -12.95
CA CYS A 174 -6.87 -3.77 -11.77
C CYS A 174 -7.59 -3.23 -10.52
N ILE A 175 -8.43 -2.19 -10.65
CA ILE A 175 -9.24 -1.68 -9.55
C ILE A 175 -10.30 -2.71 -9.11
N GLN A 176 -10.93 -3.43 -10.04
CA GLN A 176 -11.85 -4.52 -9.70
C GLN A 176 -11.15 -5.65 -8.93
N LEU A 177 -9.94 -6.03 -9.36
CA LEU A 177 -9.13 -7.04 -8.68
C LEU A 177 -8.67 -6.58 -7.29
N ALA A 178 -8.27 -5.33 -7.15
CA ALA A 178 -7.96 -4.73 -5.86
C ALA A 178 -9.16 -4.77 -4.91
N ASN A 179 -10.36 -4.42 -5.41
CA ASN A 179 -11.60 -4.50 -4.62
C ASN A 179 -11.94 -5.94 -4.21
N LYS A 180 -11.74 -6.91 -5.10
CA LYS A 180 -11.92 -8.35 -4.78
C LYS A 180 -10.96 -8.80 -3.68
N ALA A 181 -9.68 -8.44 -3.76
CA ALA A 181 -8.69 -8.74 -2.73
C ALA A 181 -9.01 -8.03 -1.40
N VAL A 182 -9.43 -6.76 -1.41
CA VAL A 182 -9.91 -6.05 -0.21
C VAL A 182 -11.12 -6.73 0.43
N LYS A 183 -12.03 -7.31 -0.37
CA LYS A 183 -13.13 -8.12 0.15
C LYS A 183 -12.62 -9.36 0.89
N HIS A 184 -11.63 -10.06 0.32
CA HIS A 184 -10.97 -11.20 0.98
C HIS A 184 -10.24 -10.80 2.28
N PHE A 185 -9.58 -9.63 2.28
CA PHE A 185 -9.01 -9.05 3.50
C PHE A 185 -10.08 -8.90 4.59
N ARG A 186 -11.20 -8.24 4.27
CA ARG A 186 -12.30 -8.04 5.24
C ARG A 186 -12.82 -9.39 5.76
N THR A 187 -13.08 -10.36 4.89
CA THR A 187 -13.57 -11.68 5.32
C THR A 187 -12.56 -12.43 6.20
N SER A 188 -11.26 -12.25 5.97
CA SER A 188 -10.21 -12.94 6.74
C SER A 188 -9.89 -12.28 8.10
N CYS A 189 -10.17 -10.98 8.22
CA CYS A 189 -9.79 -10.16 9.40
C CYS A 189 -10.96 -9.76 10.29
N VAL A 190 -12.21 -9.86 9.83
CA VAL A 190 -13.38 -9.56 10.67
C VAL A 190 -13.60 -10.68 11.69
N THR A 191 -13.68 -10.32 12.96
CA THR A 191 -14.03 -11.25 14.05
C THR A 191 -15.53 -11.40 14.18
N LYS A 192 -15.99 -12.38 14.99
CA LYS A 192 -17.41 -12.55 15.37
C LYS A 192 -18.05 -11.31 16.02
N SER A 193 -17.25 -10.32 16.42
CA SER A 193 -17.70 -9.08 17.05
C SER A 193 -17.70 -7.90 16.06
N ASP A 194 -17.67 -8.17 14.75
CA ASP A 194 -17.52 -7.19 13.66
C ASP A 194 -16.33 -6.23 13.79
N LYS A 195 -15.35 -6.61 14.62
CA LYS A 195 -14.14 -5.82 14.81
C LYS A 195 -13.09 -6.32 13.83
N LEU A 196 -12.57 -5.40 13.03
CA LEU A 196 -11.45 -5.69 12.16
C LEU A 196 -10.20 -5.95 13.02
N VAL A 197 -9.60 -7.13 12.84
CA VAL A 197 -8.34 -7.52 13.48
C VAL A 197 -7.37 -7.93 12.40
N THR A 198 -6.43 -7.05 12.10
CA THR A 198 -5.37 -7.28 11.11
C THR A 198 -4.55 -8.52 11.46
N ARG A 199 -4.39 -9.41 10.48
CA ARG A 199 -3.58 -10.63 10.53
C ARG A 199 -2.59 -10.62 9.38
N ILE A 200 -1.55 -11.44 9.46
CA ILE A 200 -0.58 -11.62 8.38
C ILE A 200 -1.31 -11.98 7.07
N SER A 201 -2.17 -13.00 7.09
CA SER A 201 -2.95 -13.41 5.92
C SER A 201 -3.80 -12.29 5.32
N GLY A 202 -4.33 -11.41 6.16
CA GLY A 202 -5.06 -10.23 5.72
C GLY A 202 -4.17 -9.22 5.00
N LEU A 203 -2.99 -8.95 5.55
CA LEU A 203 -2.03 -8.04 4.93
C LEU A 203 -1.59 -8.51 3.55
N LEU A 204 -1.64 -9.82 3.26
CA LEU A 204 -1.36 -10.35 1.92
C LEU A 204 -2.39 -9.91 0.90
N TYR A 205 -3.67 -10.02 1.25
CA TYR A 205 -4.73 -9.54 0.37
C TYR A 205 -4.63 -8.03 0.14
N LEU A 206 -4.17 -7.27 1.14
CA LEU A 206 -3.91 -5.85 0.97
C LEU A 206 -2.67 -5.56 0.12
N ALA A 207 -1.61 -6.33 0.27
CA ALA A 207 -0.42 -6.22 -0.57
C ALA A 207 -0.75 -6.53 -2.04
N GLN A 208 -1.53 -7.59 -2.28
CA GLN A 208 -2.03 -7.94 -3.61
C GLN A 208 -2.91 -6.84 -4.19
N ALA A 209 -3.85 -6.30 -3.41
CA ALA A 209 -4.69 -5.19 -3.85
C ALA A 209 -3.87 -3.93 -4.16
N ALA A 210 -2.89 -3.60 -3.32
CA ALA A 210 -1.98 -2.49 -3.53
C ALA A 210 -1.13 -2.67 -4.79
N TRP A 211 -0.66 -3.90 -5.05
CA TRP A 211 0.07 -4.24 -6.26
C TRP A 211 -0.76 -3.93 -7.50
N PHE A 212 -2.03 -4.36 -7.57
CA PHE A 212 -2.90 -4.04 -8.72
C PHE A 212 -3.09 -2.53 -8.93
N VAL A 213 -3.28 -1.76 -7.85
CA VAL A 213 -3.44 -0.30 -7.95
C VAL A 213 -2.16 0.36 -8.45
N LEU A 214 -1.00 -0.05 -7.93
CA LEU A 214 0.28 0.51 -8.31
C LEU A 214 0.73 0.07 -9.72
N ASP A 215 0.36 -1.12 -10.17
CA ASP A 215 0.53 -1.60 -11.54
C ASP A 215 -0.29 -0.80 -12.55
N ALA A 216 -1.57 -0.60 -12.25
CA ALA A 216 -2.44 0.25 -13.06
C ALA A 216 -1.87 1.67 -13.19
N ARG A 217 -1.26 2.16 -12.12
CA ARG A 217 -0.61 3.46 -12.10
C ARG A 217 0.67 3.51 -12.93
N SER A 218 1.60 2.59 -12.71
CA SER A 218 2.89 2.56 -13.41
C SER A 218 2.68 2.52 -14.93
N GLN A 219 1.76 1.68 -15.41
CA GLN A 219 1.42 1.61 -16.83
C GLN A 219 0.78 2.89 -17.39
N TRP A 220 0.00 3.60 -16.57
CA TRP A 220 -0.53 4.90 -16.98
C TRP A 220 0.59 5.91 -17.17
N VAL A 221 1.55 5.97 -16.24
CA VAL A 221 2.73 6.84 -16.35
C VAL A 221 3.57 6.49 -17.57
N ASP A 222 3.87 5.21 -17.78
CA ASP A 222 4.62 4.73 -18.95
C ASP A 222 3.92 5.11 -20.27
N ALA A 223 2.59 5.04 -20.31
CA ALA A 223 1.83 5.41 -21.50
C ALA A 223 1.84 6.91 -21.79
N MET A 224 2.00 7.75 -20.76
CA MET A 224 2.08 9.19 -20.87
C MET A 224 3.48 9.66 -21.28
N ASP A 225 4.53 8.97 -20.83
CA ASP A 225 5.92 9.29 -21.14
C ASP A 225 6.35 8.80 -22.55
N TYR A 226 5.66 7.81 -23.10
CA TYR A 226 6.03 7.20 -24.37
C TYR A 226 5.47 7.97 -25.58
N GLU A 227 6.24 8.93 -26.10
CA GLU A 227 5.96 9.68 -27.34
C GLU A 227 6.11 8.84 -28.64
N GLY A 228 6.52 7.57 -28.55
CA GLY A 228 6.77 6.70 -29.70
C GLY A 228 5.58 5.85 -30.16
N GLU A 229 5.48 5.58 -31.47
CA GLU A 229 4.64 4.52 -32.02
C GLU A 229 5.26 3.16 -31.67
N SER A 230 4.76 2.49 -30.62
CA SER A 230 5.10 1.10 -30.33
C SER A 230 3.85 0.25 -30.47
N ASP A 231 3.91 -0.71 -31.38
CA ASP A 231 2.96 -1.80 -31.50
C ASP A 231 3.07 -2.68 -30.24
N LEU A 232 2.20 -2.45 -29.25
CA LEU A 232 2.09 -3.34 -28.09
C LEU A 232 1.27 -4.57 -28.48
N ASP A 233 1.94 -5.73 -28.47
CA ASP A 233 1.41 -7.05 -28.80
C ASP A 233 0.21 -7.44 -27.90
N GLU A 234 -0.87 -7.91 -28.51
CA GLU A 234 -2.14 -8.25 -27.84
C GLU A 234 -2.02 -9.47 -26.91
N ASP A 235 -0.94 -10.24 -27.00
CA ASP A 235 -0.71 -11.48 -26.25
C ASP A 235 -0.49 -11.24 -24.74
N GLU A 236 -0.03 -10.06 -24.33
CA GLU A 236 0.29 -9.77 -22.93
C GLU A 236 -0.97 -9.64 -22.05
N ILE A 237 -2.07 -9.12 -22.60
CA ILE A 237 -3.35 -8.94 -21.88
C ILE A 237 -4.09 -10.27 -21.67
N MET A 238 -3.92 -11.23 -22.59
CA MET A 238 -4.53 -12.55 -22.48
C MET A 238 -3.86 -13.41 -21.40
N SER A 239 -2.57 -13.21 -21.13
CA SER A 239 -1.85 -13.94 -20.07
C SER A 239 -2.41 -13.67 -18.66
N LEU A 240 -2.77 -12.42 -18.36
CA LEU A 240 -3.32 -12.01 -17.06
C LEU A 240 -4.68 -12.64 -16.74
N ARG A 241 -5.47 -13.01 -17.77
CA ARG A 241 -6.76 -13.70 -17.57
C ARG A 241 -6.59 -15.19 -17.31
N HIS A 242 -5.51 -15.80 -17.78
CA HIS A 242 -5.31 -17.25 -17.68
C HIS A 242 -4.70 -17.67 -16.33
N ASP A 243 -3.92 -16.80 -15.70
CA ASP A 243 -3.40 -17.01 -14.34
C ASP A 243 -4.51 -16.95 -13.27
N GLU A 244 -5.67 -16.35 -13.56
CA GLU A 244 -6.82 -16.29 -12.62
C GLU A 244 -7.61 -17.60 -12.52
N GLU A 245 -7.77 -18.35 -13.61
CA GLU A 245 -8.56 -19.59 -13.59
C GLU A 245 -7.81 -20.74 -12.91
N SER A 246 -6.49 -20.64 -12.81
CA SER A 246 -5.62 -21.71 -12.29
C SER A 246 -5.24 -21.53 -10.80
N GLU A 247 -5.43 -20.35 -10.20
CA GLU A 247 -5.01 -20.08 -8.81
C GLU A 247 -6.15 -19.93 -7.78
N ILE A 248 -7.43 -19.98 -8.18
CA ILE A 248 -8.58 -19.99 -7.25
C ILE A 248 -8.90 -21.42 -6.80
N ILE A 249 -7.87 -22.18 -6.42
CA ILE A 249 -8.01 -23.43 -5.65
C ILE A 249 -7.00 -23.38 -4.49
N TRP A 250 -7.40 -22.73 -3.41
CA TRP A 250 -6.86 -22.90 -2.05
C TRP A 250 -7.98 -22.81 -1.02
#